data_AF-A0A356X2A8-F1
#
_entry.id   AF-A0A356X2A8-F1
#
_cell.length_a   1.000
_cell.length_b   1.000
_cell.length_c   1.000
_cell.angle_alpha   90.00
_cell.angle_beta   90.00
_cell.angle_gamma   90.00
#
_symmetry.space_group_name_H-M   'P 1'
#
loop_
_entity.id
_entity.type
_entity.pdbx_description
1 polymer ?
#
loop_
_entity_poly.entity_id
_entity_poly.type
_entity_poly.pdbx_seq_one_letter_code
_entity_poly.pdbx_strand_id
1 'polypeptide(L)'
;MRRSVQIDIPENTHSLSWTKDAFSLNYSIFGNGQIVGKISDKSIDRSAKASLYGEKFIFETEGFIKTYINIFHINSKTEIGRIEFELIRSRAKINLN
;
A
#
# COMPACT_ATOMS: atom_id res chain seq x y z
N MET A 1 1.21 -5.78 16.71
CA MET A 1 2.54 -5.89 16.07
C MET A 1 2.73 -4.68 15.17
N ARG A 2 3.67 -3.78 15.49
CA ARG A 2 3.96 -2.56 14.73
C ARG A 2 4.96 -2.92 13.63
N ARG A 3 4.65 -2.65 12.36
CA ARG A 3 5.58 -2.88 11.23
C ARG A 3 5.92 -1.52 10.63
N SER A 4 7.20 -1.31 10.30
CA SER A 4 7.73 -0.09 9.71
C SER A 4 8.48 -0.45 8.43
N VAL A 5 8.31 0.34 7.38
CA VAL A 5 9.15 0.27 6.16
C VAL A 5 9.76 1.64 5.95
N GLN A 6 11.05 1.63 5.66
CA GLN A 6 11.81 2.80 5.28
C GLN A 6 11.88 2.83 3.75
N ILE A 7 11.50 3.95 3.13
CA ILE A 7 11.63 4.17 1.68
C ILE A 7 12.81 5.13 1.52
N ASP A 8 13.91 4.63 0.95
CA ASP A 8 15.13 5.43 0.75
C ASP A 8 15.08 6.12 -0.63
N ILE A 9 14.96 7.46 -0.64
CA ILE A 9 15.21 8.33 -1.80
C ILE A 9 16.25 9.37 -1.35
N PRO A 10 17.32 9.64 -2.13
CA PRO A 10 18.60 10.13 -1.59
C PRO A 10 18.60 11.49 -0.87
N GLU A 11 17.52 12.28 -0.90
CA GLU A 11 17.46 13.59 -0.21
C GLU A 11 16.12 13.88 0.53
N ASN A 12 15.17 12.94 0.60
CA ASN A 12 13.88 13.14 1.29
C ASN A 12 13.34 11.83 1.90
N THR A 13 14.03 11.31 2.92
CA THR A 13 13.57 10.11 3.65
C THR A 13 12.40 10.47 4.56
N HIS A 14 11.17 10.17 4.12
CA HIS A 14 9.99 10.24 4.96
C HIS A 14 9.75 8.89 5.63
N SER A 15 10.02 8.80 6.93
CA SER A 15 9.72 7.59 7.71
C SER A 15 8.21 7.48 7.88
N LEU A 16 7.63 6.42 7.30
CA LEU A 16 6.23 6.05 7.48
C LEU A 16 6.14 4.81 8.36
N SER A 17 5.20 4.84 9.29
CA SER A 17 4.83 3.66 10.08
C SER A 17 3.35 3.40 9.94
N TRP A 18 2.92 2.16 10.12
CA TRP A 18 1.50 1.84 10.13
C TRP A 18 1.14 0.95 11.31
N THR A 19 -0.11 1.11 11.75
CA THR A 19 -0.67 0.35 12.86
C THR A 19 -2.02 -0.20 12.44
N LYS A 20 -2.28 -1.47 12.74
CA LYS A 20 -3.60 -2.08 12.55
C LYS A 20 -4.58 -1.44 13.53
N ASP A 21 -5.69 -0.93 13.01
CA ASP A 21 -6.74 -0.35 13.83
C ASP A 21 -7.42 -1.47 14.65
N ALA A 22 -7.78 -1.19 15.91
CA ALA A 22 -8.40 -2.17 16.79
C ALA A 22 -9.72 -2.68 16.18
N PHE A 23 -9.92 -4.00 16.22
CA PHE A 23 -11.14 -4.67 15.73
C PHE A 23 -11.51 -4.41 14.26
N SER A 24 -10.57 -3.95 13.42
CA SER A 24 -10.82 -3.76 12.00
C SER A 24 -9.72 -4.35 11.11
N LEU A 25 -10.02 -4.48 9.82
CA LEU A 25 -9.06 -4.84 8.79
C LEU A 25 -8.27 -3.62 8.27
N ASN A 26 -8.55 -2.44 8.82
CA ASN A 26 -7.91 -1.20 8.42
C ASN A 26 -6.57 -1.00 9.12
N TYR A 27 -5.72 -0.21 8.49
CA TYR A 27 -4.45 0.25 9.05
C TYR A 27 -4.37 1.76 8.93
N SER A 28 -3.97 2.44 9.99
CA SER A 28 -3.62 3.86 9.97
C SER A 28 -2.14 4.04 9.63
N ILE A 29 -1.83 4.97 8.72
CA ILE A 29 -0.46 5.34 8.33
C ILE A 29 -0.08 6.61 9.06
N PHE A 30 1.10 6.61 9.68
CA PHE A 30 1.67 7.71 10.44
C PHE A 30 2.96 8.20 9.80
N GLY A 31 3.09 9.51 9.63
CA GLY A 31 4.32 10.21 9.26
C GLY A 31 4.60 11.28 10.30
N ASN A 32 5.82 11.35 10.81
CA ASN A 32 6.22 12.31 11.86
C ASN A 32 5.27 12.32 13.09
N GLY A 33 4.72 11.17 13.47
CA GLY A 33 3.81 11.02 14.60
C GLY A 33 2.35 11.41 14.34
N GLN A 34 2.01 11.93 13.15
CA GLN A 34 0.66 12.29 12.76
C GLN A 34 0.07 11.28 11.78
N ILE A 35 -1.25 11.12 11.77
CA ILE A 35 -1.94 10.29 10.77
C ILE A 35 -1.86 11.02 9.43
N VAL A 36 -1.22 10.38 8.46
CA VAL A 36 -1.05 10.88 7.09
C VAL A 36 -1.82 10.05 6.07
N GLY A 37 -2.42 8.94 6.50
CA GLY A 37 -3.11 8.04 5.58
C GLY A 37 -3.84 6.90 6.27
N LYS A 38 -4.56 6.11 5.46
CA LYS A 38 -5.28 4.93 5.92
C LYS A 38 -5.32 3.88 4.82
N ILE A 39 -5.12 2.62 5.17
CA ILE A 39 -5.35 1.46 4.30
C ILE A 39 -6.63 0.80 4.80
N SER A 40 -7.58 0.60 3.89
CA SER A 40 -8.82 -0.12 4.14
C SER A 40 -8.82 -1.38 3.28
N ASP A 41 -8.67 -2.53 3.94
CA ASP A 41 -8.79 -3.82 3.31
C ASP A 41 -10.28 -4.17 3.20
N LYS A 42 -10.79 -4.26 1.96
CA LYS A 42 -12.09 -4.84 1.68
C LYS A 42 -11.85 -6.28 1.22
N SER A 43 -11.69 -7.19 2.18
CA SER A 43 -11.35 -8.58 1.92
C SER A 43 -12.39 -9.33 1.06
N ILE A 44 -13.57 -8.76 0.82
CA ILE A 44 -14.62 -9.30 -0.05
C ILE A 44 -14.28 -9.09 -1.55
N ASP A 45 -13.60 -8.00 -1.91
CA ASP A 45 -13.49 -7.56 -3.32
C ASP A 45 -12.08 -7.79 -3.92
N ARG A 46 -11.22 -8.58 -3.28
CA ARG A 46 -9.79 -8.79 -3.67
C ARG A 46 -9.04 -7.48 -3.93
N SER A 47 -9.50 -6.38 -3.35
CA SER A 47 -8.96 -5.04 -3.54
C SER A 47 -8.81 -4.34 -2.19
N ALA A 48 -7.74 -3.55 -2.07
CA ALA A 48 -7.51 -2.68 -0.94
C ALA A 48 -7.55 -1.23 -1.42
N LYS A 49 -8.09 -0.34 -0.59
CA LYS A 49 -8.06 1.11 -0.84
C LYS A 49 -7.10 1.75 0.13
N ALA A 50 -6.27 2.67 -0.33
CA ALA A 50 -5.46 3.47 0.57
C ALA A 50 -5.65 4.96 0.30
N SER A 51 -5.48 5.76 1.33
CA SER A 51 -5.24 7.19 1.21
C SER A 51 -3.90 7.53 1.84
N LEU A 52 -3.16 8.46 1.22
CA LEU A 52 -1.91 8.98 1.74
C LEU A 52 -1.79 10.45 1.33
N TYR A 53 -1.58 11.34 2.30
CA TYR A 53 -1.52 12.80 2.12
C TYR A 53 -2.70 13.39 1.31
N GLY A 54 -3.90 12.82 1.47
CA GLY A 54 -5.09 13.25 0.74
C GLY A 54 -5.29 12.59 -0.63
N GLU A 55 -4.23 12.03 -1.22
CA GLU A 55 -4.33 11.24 -2.43
C GLU A 55 -4.92 9.86 -2.15
N LYS A 56 -5.63 9.30 -3.13
CA LYS A 56 -6.36 8.04 -2.99
C LYS A 56 -5.91 7.04 -4.04
N PHE A 57 -5.66 5.83 -3.57
CA PHE A 57 -5.14 4.73 -4.35
C PHE A 57 -6.02 3.50 -4.21
N ILE A 58 -6.12 2.73 -5.28
CA ILE A 58 -6.73 1.41 -5.30
C ILE A 58 -5.64 0.40 -5.63
N PHE A 59 -5.58 -0.66 -4.83
CA PHE A 59 -4.72 -1.81 -5.00
C PHE A 59 -5.61 -2.97 -5.41
N GLU A 60 -5.53 -3.34 -6.69
CA GLU A 60 -6.33 -4.42 -7.26
C GLU A 60 -5.48 -5.67 -7.44
N THR A 61 -5.92 -6.77 -6.84
CA THR A 61 -5.22 -8.05 -6.95
C THR A 61 -5.66 -8.74 -8.24
N GLU A 62 -4.70 -9.04 -9.11
CA GLU A 62 -4.92 -9.76 -10.36
C GLU A 62 -4.07 -11.03 -10.44
N GLY A 63 -4.55 -12.00 -11.22
CA GLY A 63 -3.88 -13.26 -11.51
C GLY A 63 -4.30 -14.46 -10.64
N PHE A 64 -4.38 -15.64 -11.28
CA PHE A 64 -4.72 -16.92 -10.63
C PHE A 64 -3.49 -17.73 -10.20
N ILE A 65 -2.36 -17.60 -10.91
CA ILE A 65 -1.13 -18.39 -10.69
C ILE A 65 0.00 -17.52 -10.12
N LYS A 66 0.06 -16.25 -10.51
CA LYS A 66 0.94 -15.22 -9.93
C LYS A 66 0.04 -14.09 -9.45
N THR A 67 0.01 -13.87 -8.15
CA THR A 67 -0.70 -12.75 -7.54
C THR A 67 0.14 -11.50 -7.74
N TYR A 68 -0.33 -10.57 -8.58
CA TYR A 68 0.21 -9.22 -8.67
C TYR A 68 -0.85 -8.22 -8.20
N ILE A 69 -0.39 -7.06 -7.74
CA ILE A 69 -1.27 -5.98 -7.29
C ILE A 69 -1.01 -4.77 -8.18
N ASN A 70 -2.00 -4.36 -8.95
CA ASN A 70 -1.93 -3.11 -9.71
C ASN A 70 -2.28 -1.95 -8.79
N ILE A 71 -1.58 -0.83 -8.93
CA ILE A 71 -1.77 0.38 -8.15
C ILE A 71 -2.39 1.44 -9.06
N PHE A 72 -3.62 1.83 -8.76
CA PHE A 72 -4.34 2.86 -9.50
C PHE A 72 -4.50 4.11 -8.65
N HIS A 73 -4.26 5.27 -9.26
CA HIS A 73 -4.61 6.54 -8.66
C HIS A 73 -6.08 6.86 -8.95
N ILE A 74 -6.92 7.05 -7.92
CA ILE A 74 -8.38 7.15 -8.09
C ILE A 74 -8.77 8.40 -8.88
N ASN A 75 -8.14 9.54 -8.58
CA ASN A 75 -8.56 10.83 -9.14
C ASN A 75 -8.23 10.90 -10.64
N SER A 76 -7.08 10.39 -11.05
CA SER A 76 -6.65 10.36 -12.46
C SER A 76 -7.10 9.11 -13.21
N LYS A 77 -7.55 8.07 -12.50
CA LYS A 77 -7.88 6.74 -13.05
C LYS A 77 -6.72 6.11 -13.84
N THR A 78 -5.49 6.38 -13.43
CA THR A 78 -4.27 5.89 -14.10
C THR A 78 -3.60 4.81 -13.26
N GLU A 79 -3.09 3.77 -13.93
CA GLU A 79 -2.17 2.81 -13.31
C GLU A 79 -0.82 3.51 -13.09
N ILE A 80 -0.39 3.59 -11.82
CA ILE A 80 0.86 4.25 -11.41
C ILE A 80 1.94 3.24 -11.03
N GLY A 81 1.63 1.95 -11.05
CA GLY A 81 2.60 0.91 -10.78
C GLY A 81 1.99 -0.44 -10.46
N ARG A 82 2.86 -1.40 -10.16
CA ARG A 82 2.52 -2.78 -9.87
C ARG A 82 3.42 -3.36 -8.78
N ILE A 83 2.84 -4.17 -7.90
CA ILE A 83 3.54 -4.99 -6.92
C ILE A 83 3.54 -6.44 -7.37
N GLU A 84 4.72 -7.04 -7.46
CA GLU A 84 4.90 -8.45 -7.79
C GLU A 84 5.47 -9.22 -6.60
N PHE A 85 4.82 -10.31 -6.22
CA PHE A 85 5.30 -11.19 -5.15
C PHE A 85 6.13 -12.34 -5.73
N GLU A 86 7.36 -12.49 -5.24
CA GLU A 86 8.18 -13.66 -5.54
C GLU A 86 7.72 -14.85 -4.70
N LEU A 87 7.23 -15.90 -5.38
CA LEU A 87 6.64 -17.11 -4.78
C LEU A 87 7.52 -17.80 -3.71
N ILE A 88 8.85 -17.61 -3.77
CA ILE A 88 9.80 -18.41 -2.98
C ILE A 88 10.35 -17.67 -1.76
N ARG A 89 10.20 -16.32 -1.64
CA ARG A 89 10.94 -15.55 -0.62
C ARG A 89 10.16 -14.51 0.18
N SER A 90 8.83 -14.51 0.17
CA SER A 90 8.02 -13.45 0.82
C SER A 90 8.50 -12.03 0.45
N ARG A 91 9.09 -11.90 -0.74
CA ARG A 91 9.67 -10.66 -1.24
C ARG A 91 8.66 -10.06 -2.21
N ALA A 92 8.40 -8.78 -2.05
CA ALA A 92 7.60 -8.00 -2.98
C ALA A 92 8.52 -7.03 -3.71
N LYS A 93 8.32 -6.86 -5.01
CA LYS A 93 8.94 -5.79 -5.81
C LYS A 93 7.84 -4.83 -6.24
N ILE A 94 8.10 -3.54 -6.09
CA ILE A 94 7.20 -2.49 -6.56
C ILE A 94 7.86 -1.85 -7.77
N ASN A 95 7.16 -1.87 -8.91
CA ASN A 95 7.53 -1.13 -10.12
C ASN A 95 6.57 0.05 -10.24
N LEU A 96 7.09 1.27 -10.30
CA LEU A 96 6.31 2.49 -10.50
C LEU A 96 6.49 2.94 -11.95
N ASN A 97 5.42 3.48 -12.54
CA ASN A 97 5.44 4.02 -13.90
C ASN A 97 5.95 5.46 -13.94
#